data_AF-A0A937LGS2-F1
#
_entry.id   AF-A0A937LGS2-F1
#
_cell.length_a   1.000
_cell.length_b   1.000
_cell.length_c   1.000
_cell.angle_alpha   90.00
_cell.angle_beta   90.00
_cell.angle_gamma   90.00
#
_symmetry.space_group_name_H-M   'P 1'
#
loop_
_entity.id
_entity.type
_entity.pdbx_description
1 polymer ?
#
loop_
_entity_poly.entity_id
_entity_poly.type
_entity_poly.pdbx_seq_one_letter_code
_entity_poly.pdbx_strand_id
1 'polypeptide(L)'
;MNLAFDFGITNTDIVSFDDGTMDYFSFPSESVTDESLKKFLNSLKLDISKINKIAVTGGKSSDLSDSLLNIPVIKVNEVDAIGYGVKELYKITDSEFLAVSTGTGTACIGLINNEFKHLGGISVGGGTLQGLSNLLFNEVDSEIINKLATEGNRNELDALIGEVVNNIGLLHPNVTASNFAKARISNNFSDEDLASSLSNMVGEVIGTISYLNAMLIGV
;
A
#
# COMPACT_ATOMS: atom_id res chain seq x y z
N MET A 1 -17.75 -22.08 2.75
CA MET A 1 -16.66 -21.11 2.57
C MET A 1 -17.02 -20.00 1.59
N ASN A 2 -16.55 -18.78 1.85
CA ASN A 2 -16.54 -17.65 0.90
C ASN A 2 -15.09 -17.28 0.60
N LEU A 3 -14.82 -16.79 -0.61
CA LEU A 3 -13.51 -16.23 -0.95
C LEU A 3 -13.63 -14.76 -1.31
N ALA A 4 -12.60 -13.98 -1.03
CA ALA A 4 -12.43 -12.60 -1.48
C ALA A 4 -11.06 -12.44 -2.14
N PHE A 5 -11.02 -11.77 -3.29
CA PHE A 5 -9.81 -11.49 -4.06
C PHE A 5 -9.66 -9.99 -4.23
N ASP A 6 -8.47 -9.48 -3.93
CA ASP A 6 -8.04 -8.13 -4.30
C ASP A 6 -6.94 -8.23 -5.37
N PHE A 7 -7.26 -7.79 -6.58
CA PHE A 7 -6.33 -7.81 -7.70
C PHE A 7 -5.50 -6.53 -7.73
N GLY A 8 -4.36 -6.52 -7.05
CA GLY A 8 -3.39 -5.42 -7.10
C GLY A 8 -2.52 -5.44 -8.36
N ILE A 9 -1.69 -4.41 -8.52
CA ILE A 9 -0.71 -4.31 -9.61
C ILE A 9 0.48 -5.24 -9.37
N THR A 10 0.94 -5.32 -8.11
CA THR A 10 2.10 -6.11 -7.71
C THR A 10 1.71 -7.49 -7.18
N ASN A 11 0.71 -7.54 -6.29
CA ASN A 11 0.20 -8.78 -5.70
C ASN A 11 -1.32 -8.91 -5.86
N THR A 12 -1.78 -10.15 -5.96
CA THR A 12 -3.17 -10.54 -5.75
C THR A 12 -3.29 -11.12 -4.33
N ASP A 13 -4.07 -10.44 -3.49
CA ASP A 13 -4.32 -10.86 -2.12
C ASP A 13 -5.68 -11.58 -2.03
N ILE A 14 -5.72 -12.65 -1.26
CA ILE A 14 -6.89 -13.54 -1.19
C ILE A 14 -7.17 -13.85 0.27
N VAL A 15 -8.45 -13.76 0.63
CA VAL A 15 -8.94 -14.19 1.95
C VAL A 15 -9.97 -15.30 1.75
N SER A 16 -9.77 -16.44 2.43
CA SER A 16 -10.83 -17.42 2.63
C SER A 16 -11.54 -17.13 3.95
N PHE A 17 -12.85 -17.32 3.96
CA PHE A 17 -13.66 -17.28 5.17
C PHE A 17 -14.51 -18.55 5.27
N ASP A 18 -14.24 -19.36 6.29
CA ASP A 18 -15.00 -20.57 6.59
C ASP A 18 -15.29 -20.65 8.10
N ASP A 19 -16.58 -20.65 8.44
CA ASP A 19 -17.09 -20.77 9.82
C ASP A 19 -16.36 -19.91 10.87
N GLY A 20 -16.19 -18.62 10.57
CA GLY A 20 -15.52 -17.66 11.48
C GLY A 20 -13.99 -17.66 11.42
N THR A 21 -13.40 -18.58 10.66
CA THR A 21 -11.94 -18.64 10.44
C THR A 21 -11.57 -17.92 9.15
N MET A 22 -10.49 -17.14 9.20
CA MET A 22 -9.92 -16.47 8.03
C MET A 22 -8.51 -16.98 7.75
N ASP A 23 -8.25 -17.39 6.50
CA ASP A 23 -6.89 -17.64 6.01
C ASP A 23 -6.55 -16.62 4.93
N TYR A 24 -5.28 -16.20 4.93
CA TYR A 24 -4.75 -15.16 4.04
C TYR A 24 -3.73 -15.76 3.09
N PHE A 25 -3.81 -15.37 1.83
CA PHE A 25 -2.88 -15.79 0.79
C PHE A 25 -2.49 -14.57 -0.02
N SER A 26 -1.26 -14.55 -0.52
CA SER A 26 -0.78 -13.52 -1.42
C SER A 26 0.04 -14.18 -2.52
N PHE A 27 -0.19 -13.74 -3.76
CA PHE A 27 0.47 -14.25 -4.95
C PHE A 27 0.93 -13.08 -5.82
N PRO A 28 2.00 -13.22 -6.61
CA PRO A 28 2.33 -12.21 -7.63
C PRO A 28 1.15 -11.98 -8.57
N SER A 29 0.90 -10.72 -8.91
CA SER A 29 -0.21 -10.34 -9.79
C SER A 29 -0.07 -10.93 -11.19
N GLU A 30 -1.21 -11.30 -11.77
CA GLU A 30 -1.35 -11.72 -13.16
C GLU A 30 -2.43 -10.87 -13.84
N SER A 31 -2.56 -10.96 -15.16
CA SER A 31 -3.68 -10.34 -15.87
C SER A 31 -5.01 -10.84 -15.31
N VAL A 32 -5.92 -9.93 -14.97
CA VAL A 32 -7.22 -10.28 -14.39
C VAL A 32 -8.14 -10.84 -15.48
N THR A 33 -8.34 -12.15 -15.44
CA THR A 33 -9.17 -12.92 -16.37
C THR A 33 -9.80 -14.10 -15.64
N ASP A 34 -10.84 -14.71 -16.22
CA ASP A 34 -11.43 -15.93 -15.65
C ASP A 34 -10.41 -17.08 -15.58
N GLU A 35 -9.43 -17.11 -16.47
CA GLU A 35 -8.35 -18.12 -16.46
C GLU A 35 -7.39 -17.92 -15.29
N SER A 36 -6.96 -16.68 -15.02
CA SER A 36 -6.10 -16.40 -13.87
C SER A 36 -6.86 -16.61 -12.55
N LEU A 37 -8.14 -16.25 -12.47
CA LEU A 37 -8.97 -16.56 -11.30
C LEU A 37 -9.06 -18.09 -11.07
N LYS A 38 -9.29 -18.90 -12.10
CA LYS A 38 -9.22 -20.38 -11.99
C LYS A 38 -7.85 -20.87 -11.52
N LYS A 39 -6.77 -20.27 -12.02
CA LYS A 39 -5.41 -20.60 -11.64
C LYS A 39 -5.17 -20.34 -10.16
N PHE A 40 -5.56 -19.16 -9.65
CA PHE A 40 -5.47 -18.85 -8.23
C PHE A 40 -6.29 -19.84 -7.38
N LEU A 41 -7.54 -20.14 -7.76
CA LEU A 41 -8.37 -21.13 -7.05
C LEU A 41 -7.68 -22.50 -6.92
N ASN A 42 -7.04 -22.97 -8.00
CA ASN A 42 -6.29 -24.22 -7.98
C ASN A 42 -5.06 -24.16 -7.06
N SER A 43 -4.39 -23.00 -6.99
CA SER A 43 -3.22 -22.77 -6.12
C SER A 43 -3.57 -22.76 -4.63
N LEU A 44 -4.79 -22.39 -4.26
CA LEU A 44 -5.24 -22.33 -2.85
C LEU A 44 -5.32 -23.71 -2.18
N LYS A 45 -5.33 -24.81 -2.95
CA LYS A 45 -5.51 -26.19 -2.46
C LYS A 45 -6.78 -26.38 -1.60
N LEU A 46 -7.80 -25.57 -1.87
CA LEU A 46 -9.10 -25.61 -1.21
C LEU A 46 -10.07 -26.50 -1.98
N ASP A 47 -11.08 -27.02 -1.28
CA ASP A 47 -12.19 -27.76 -1.92
C ASP A 47 -13.15 -26.78 -2.61
N ILE A 48 -12.99 -26.65 -3.94
CA ILE A 48 -13.78 -25.73 -4.78
C ILE A 48 -15.28 -25.98 -4.63
N SER A 49 -15.70 -27.23 -4.38
CA SER A 49 -17.12 -27.58 -4.24
C SER A 49 -17.79 -26.97 -3.01
N LYS A 50 -17.01 -26.49 -2.03
CA LYS A 50 -17.49 -25.84 -0.80
C LYS A 50 -17.51 -24.31 -0.88
N ILE A 51 -17.11 -23.74 -2.02
CA ILE A 51 -17.10 -22.29 -2.23
C ILE A 51 -18.51 -21.84 -2.61
N ASN A 52 -19.11 -20.99 -1.77
CA ASN A 52 -20.46 -20.48 -1.98
C ASN A 52 -20.48 -19.25 -2.90
N LYS A 53 -19.44 -18.40 -2.82
CA LYS A 53 -19.29 -17.16 -3.59
C LYS A 53 -17.85 -16.69 -3.59
N ILE A 54 -17.50 -15.94 -4.63
CA ILE A 54 -16.20 -15.27 -4.80
C ILE A 54 -16.48 -13.77 -4.87
N ALA A 55 -16.01 -13.00 -3.90
CA ALA A 55 -15.98 -11.54 -3.98
C ALA A 55 -14.67 -11.09 -4.67
N VAL A 56 -14.74 -10.10 -5.54
CA VAL A 56 -13.58 -9.57 -6.26
C VAL A 56 -13.56 -8.05 -6.16
N THR A 57 -12.37 -7.49 -5.97
CA THR A 57 -12.08 -6.04 -5.98
C THR A 57 -10.72 -5.81 -6.65
N GLY A 58 -10.28 -4.56 -6.76
CA GLY A 58 -8.99 -4.19 -7.35
C GLY A 58 -9.03 -4.11 -8.88
N GLY A 59 -7.86 -3.92 -9.48
CA GLY A 59 -7.69 -3.55 -10.88
C GLY A 59 -8.36 -4.52 -11.86
N LYS A 60 -9.23 -3.99 -12.74
CA LYS A 60 -9.94 -4.75 -13.80
C LYS A 60 -10.79 -5.93 -13.32
N SER A 61 -11.04 -6.06 -12.01
CA SER A 61 -11.95 -7.08 -11.46
C SER A 61 -13.38 -6.98 -12.01
N SER A 62 -13.79 -5.79 -12.48
CA SER A 62 -15.04 -5.54 -13.18
C SER A 62 -15.19 -6.31 -14.49
N ASP A 63 -14.08 -6.71 -15.12
CA ASP A 63 -14.06 -7.36 -16.42
C ASP A 63 -14.28 -8.89 -16.31
N LEU A 64 -14.28 -9.42 -15.08
CA LEU A 64 -14.53 -10.84 -14.80
C LEU A 64 -15.99 -11.21 -15.03
N SER A 65 -16.22 -12.46 -15.45
CA SER A 65 -17.58 -13.01 -15.58
C SER A 65 -18.35 -12.97 -14.25
N ASP A 66 -19.68 -12.90 -14.30
CA ASP A 66 -20.55 -12.94 -13.11
C ASP A 66 -20.59 -14.31 -12.42
N SER A 67 -19.99 -15.33 -13.03
CA SER A 67 -19.86 -16.66 -12.44
C SER A 67 -18.61 -17.37 -12.95
N LEU A 68 -18.04 -18.23 -12.10
CA LEU A 68 -16.92 -19.09 -12.43
C LEU A 68 -17.17 -20.50 -11.87
N LEU A 69 -17.15 -21.53 -12.71
CA LEU A 69 -17.42 -22.92 -12.27
C LEU A 69 -18.77 -23.06 -11.52
N ASN A 70 -19.81 -22.34 -11.96
CA ASN A 70 -21.11 -22.21 -11.29
C ASN A 70 -21.09 -21.53 -9.91
N ILE A 71 -19.97 -20.91 -9.54
CA ILE A 71 -19.84 -20.12 -8.32
C ILE A 71 -20.10 -18.64 -8.68
N PRO A 72 -21.00 -17.93 -7.98
CA PRO A 72 -21.23 -16.51 -8.20
C PRO A 72 -19.97 -15.67 -7.94
N VAL A 73 -19.68 -14.73 -8.85
CA VAL A 73 -18.58 -13.75 -8.72
C VAL A 73 -19.20 -12.37 -8.47
N ILE A 74 -18.97 -11.83 -7.27
CA ILE A 74 -19.54 -10.58 -6.79
C ILE A 74 -18.47 -9.49 -6.87
N LYS A 75 -18.75 -8.42 -7.62
CA LYS A 75 -17.86 -7.28 -7.73
C LYS A 75 -18.10 -6.34 -6.56
N VAL A 76 -17.02 -5.98 -5.87
CA VAL A 76 -17.03 -5.04 -4.75
C VAL A 76 -16.19 -3.83 -5.15
N ASN A 77 -16.69 -2.64 -4.84
CA ASN A 77 -15.94 -1.41 -5.09
C ASN A 77 -14.69 -1.38 -4.20
N GLU A 78 -13.55 -0.97 -4.75
CA GLU A 78 -12.26 -0.96 -4.03
C GLU A 78 -12.25 -0.02 -2.81
N VAL A 79 -12.92 1.12 -2.92
CA VAL A 79 -13.07 2.08 -1.80
C VAL A 79 -13.82 1.44 -0.64
N ASP A 80 -14.91 0.74 -0.94
CA ASP A 80 -15.69 0.02 0.06
C ASP A 80 -14.90 -1.16 0.63
N ALA A 81 -14.24 -1.95 -0.21
CA ALA A 81 -13.45 -3.11 0.22
C ALA A 81 -12.34 -2.71 1.20
N ILE A 82 -11.58 -1.66 0.87
CA ILE A 82 -10.55 -1.10 1.76
C ILE A 82 -11.18 -0.59 3.06
N GLY A 83 -12.24 0.21 2.96
CA GLY A 83 -12.91 0.81 4.12
C GLY A 83 -13.46 -0.22 5.10
N TYR A 84 -14.25 -1.18 4.60
CA TYR A 84 -14.80 -2.26 5.41
C TYR A 84 -13.71 -3.20 5.94
N GLY A 85 -12.68 -3.48 5.14
CA GLY A 85 -11.53 -4.29 5.55
C GLY A 85 -10.79 -3.69 6.74
N VAL A 86 -10.44 -2.39 6.65
CA VAL A 86 -9.78 -1.66 7.76
C VAL A 86 -10.67 -1.64 9.00
N LYS A 87 -11.96 -1.37 8.83
CA LYS A 87 -12.91 -1.35 9.95
C LYS A 87 -12.97 -2.70 10.68
N GLU A 88 -13.00 -3.80 9.93
CA GLU A 88 -13.07 -5.16 10.47
C GLU A 88 -11.74 -5.60 11.10
N LEU A 89 -10.59 -5.32 10.47
CA LEU A 89 -9.27 -5.72 10.96
C LEU A 89 -8.89 -5.00 12.26
N TYR A 90 -9.12 -3.68 12.30
CA TYR A 90 -8.74 -2.85 13.44
C TYR A 90 -9.89 -2.63 14.44
N LYS A 91 -11.06 -3.24 14.20
CA LYS A 91 -12.26 -3.11 15.05
C LYS A 91 -12.65 -1.65 15.29
N ILE A 92 -12.53 -0.81 14.26
CA ILE A 92 -12.82 0.62 14.35
C ILE A 92 -14.32 0.83 14.55
N THR A 93 -14.67 1.55 15.60
CA THR A 93 -16.07 1.89 15.93
C THR A 93 -16.40 3.36 15.67
N ASP A 94 -15.38 4.17 15.40
CA ASP A 94 -15.52 5.59 15.08
C ASP A 94 -16.36 5.79 13.81
N SER A 95 -17.17 6.85 13.82
CA SER A 95 -18.00 7.23 12.69
C SER A 95 -17.21 7.90 11.58
N GLU A 96 -15.99 8.34 11.88
CA GLU A 96 -15.08 9.01 10.96
C GLU A 96 -13.65 8.48 11.18
N PHE A 97 -12.99 8.10 10.11
CA PHE A 97 -11.57 7.71 10.13
C PHE A 97 -10.96 7.85 8.75
N LEU A 98 -9.63 7.92 8.69
CA LEU A 98 -8.85 7.85 7.46
C LEU A 98 -8.12 6.50 7.40
N ALA A 99 -8.37 5.75 6.34
CA ALA A 99 -7.54 4.62 5.92
C ALA A 99 -6.59 5.08 4.82
N VAL A 100 -5.31 4.72 4.95
CA VAL A 100 -4.27 5.01 3.96
C VAL A 100 -3.77 3.67 3.41
N SER A 101 -4.12 3.36 2.17
CA SER A 101 -3.69 2.14 1.48
C SER A 101 -2.39 2.42 0.74
N THR A 102 -1.27 1.90 1.26
CA THR A 102 0.09 2.13 0.74
C THR A 102 0.56 0.94 -0.12
N GLY A 103 -0.12 0.73 -1.24
CA GLY A 103 0.25 -0.30 -2.23
C GLY A 103 1.33 0.17 -3.20
N THR A 104 1.19 -0.19 -4.48
CA THR A 104 2.07 0.30 -5.56
C THR A 104 2.13 1.83 -5.60
N GLY A 105 0.97 2.48 -5.49
CA GLY A 105 0.81 3.89 -5.12
C GLY A 105 0.07 4.01 -3.78
N THR A 106 -0.31 5.22 -3.39
CA THR A 106 -1.00 5.46 -2.12
C THR A 106 -2.38 6.08 -2.31
N ALA A 107 -3.41 5.47 -1.74
CA ALA A 107 -4.78 5.95 -1.75
C ALA A 107 -5.27 6.32 -0.34
N CYS A 108 -6.05 7.40 -0.22
CA CYS A 108 -6.64 7.88 1.02
C CYS A 108 -8.15 7.68 1.01
N ILE A 109 -8.66 6.79 1.87
CA ILE A 109 -10.06 6.44 1.99
C ILE A 109 -10.61 6.95 3.32
N GLY A 110 -11.55 7.89 3.28
CA GLY A 110 -12.20 8.42 4.47
C GLY A 110 -13.57 7.79 4.69
N LEU A 111 -13.91 7.45 5.94
CA LEU A 111 -15.30 7.28 6.35
C LEU A 111 -15.86 8.66 6.74
N ILE A 112 -16.84 9.17 6.00
CA ILE A 112 -17.47 10.48 6.25
C ILE A 112 -18.98 10.31 6.17
N ASN A 113 -19.71 10.70 7.22
CA ASN A 113 -21.16 10.52 7.31
C ASN A 113 -21.60 9.07 7.04
N ASN A 114 -20.85 8.09 7.58
CA ASN A 114 -21.06 6.65 7.37
C ASN A 114 -20.91 6.16 5.91
N GLU A 115 -20.31 6.95 5.02
CA GLU A 115 -19.99 6.57 3.64
C GLU A 115 -18.48 6.56 3.43
N PHE A 116 -17.95 5.53 2.76
CA PHE A 116 -16.55 5.51 2.34
C PHE A 116 -16.35 6.38 1.11
N LYS A 117 -15.31 7.22 1.14
CA LYS A 117 -14.99 8.16 0.07
C LYS A 117 -13.50 8.11 -0.25
N HIS A 118 -13.20 8.07 -1.54
CA HIS A 118 -11.84 8.26 -2.03
C HIS A 118 -11.49 9.76 -1.98
N LEU A 119 -10.65 10.16 -1.03
CA LEU A 119 -10.27 11.56 -0.81
C LEU A 119 -9.14 12.02 -1.71
N GLY A 120 -8.55 11.08 -2.45
CA GLY A 120 -7.40 11.31 -3.31
C GLY A 120 -6.31 10.30 -2.99
N GLY A 121 -5.10 10.66 -3.37
CA GLY A 121 -3.94 9.81 -3.21
C GLY A 121 -2.73 10.45 -3.85
N ILE A 122 -1.63 9.72 -3.85
CA ILE A 122 -0.39 10.12 -4.50
C ILE A 122 0.22 8.91 -5.19
N SER A 123 0.88 9.12 -6.32
CA SER A 123 1.58 8.07 -7.06
C SER A 123 2.89 7.61 -6.39
N VAL A 124 3.10 7.95 -5.12
CA VAL A 124 4.26 7.58 -4.30
C VAL A 124 3.82 6.49 -3.33
N GLY A 125 4.41 5.30 -3.46
CA GLY A 125 4.09 4.11 -2.65
C GLY A 125 5.21 3.08 -2.71
N GLY A 126 4.88 1.82 -2.43
CA GLY A 126 5.84 0.71 -2.48
C GLY A 126 6.44 0.50 -3.88
N GLY A 127 5.65 0.71 -4.94
CA GLY A 127 6.14 0.61 -6.32
C GLY A 127 7.18 1.69 -6.65
N THR A 128 7.01 2.90 -6.09
CA THR A 128 8.00 3.98 -6.20
C THR A 128 9.28 3.64 -5.44
N LEU A 129 9.15 3.12 -4.22
CA LEU A 129 10.29 2.68 -3.40
C LEU A 129 11.10 1.61 -4.13
N GLN A 130 10.47 0.53 -4.58
CA GLN A 130 11.14 -0.57 -5.29
C GLN A 130 11.72 -0.11 -6.63
N GLY A 131 10.96 0.67 -7.41
CA GLY A 131 11.40 1.15 -8.72
C GLY A 131 12.61 2.07 -8.64
N LEU A 132 12.62 3.01 -7.68
CA LEU A 132 13.78 3.89 -7.46
C LEU A 132 14.95 3.15 -6.82
N SER A 133 14.71 2.20 -5.92
CA SER A 133 15.77 1.36 -5.33
C SER A 133 16.52 0.60 -6.42
N ASN A 134 15.82 0.03 -7.39
CA ASN A 134 16.42 -0.66 -8.52
C ASN A 134 17.30 0.27 -9.36
N LEU A 135 16.82 1.49 -9.62
CA LEU A 135 17.56 2.46 -10.42
C LEU A 135 18.76 3.06 -9.69
N LEU A 136 18.70 3.18 -8.36
CA LEU A 136 19.74 3.83 -7.55
C LEU A 136 20.82 2.85 -7.09
N PHE A 137 20.43 1.64 -6.67
CA PHE A 137 21.34 0.64 -6.07
C PHE A 137 21.00 -0.81 -6.45
N ASN A 138 20.28 -1.02 -7.56
CA ASN A 138 20.02 -2.34 -8.17
C ASN A 138 19.38 -3.37 -7.22
N GLU A 139 18.43 -2.94 -6.39
CA GLU A 139 17.65 -3.81 -5.52
C GLU A 139 16.14 -3.53 -5.66
N VAL A 140 15.32 -4.59 -5.68
CA VAL A 140 13.85 -4.56 -5.82
C VAL A 140 13.12 -5.24 -4.66
N ASP A 141 13.81 -6.10 -3.91
CA ASP A 141 13.25 -6.83 -2.79
C ASP A 141 13.03 -5.89 -1.60
N SER A 142 11.76 -5.76 -1.15
CA SER A 142 11.40 -4.85 -0.08
C SER A 142 12.03 -5.19 1.27
N GLU A 143 12.32 -6.47 1.54
CA GLU A 143 12.96 -6.87 2.79
C GLU A 143 14.43 -6.46 2.80
N ILE A 144 15.11 -6.61 1.65
CA ILE A 144 16.50 -6.17 1.49
C ILE A 144 16.58 -4.64 1.53
N ILE A 145 15.70 -3.93 0.81
CA ILE A 145 15.60 -2.46 0.84
C ILE A 145 15.42 -1.97 2.28
N ASN A 146 14.49 -2.59 3.04
CA ASN A 146 14.24 -2.21 4.42
C ASN A 146 15.48 -2.46 5.30
N LYS A 147 16.17 -3.59 5.14
CA LYS A 147 17.40 -3.87 5.87
C LYS A 147 18.47 -2.79 5.62
N LEU A 148 18.77 -2.50 4.34
CA LEU A 148 19.71 -1.46 3.94
C LEU A 148 19.31 -0.10 4.55
N ALA A 149 18.03 0.25 4.49
CA ALA A 149 17.52 1.51 5.04
C ALA A 149 17.72 1.65 6.55
N THR A 150 17.63 0.55 7.30
CA THR A 150 17.87 0.53 8.75
C THR A 150 19.34 0.59 9.15
N GLU A 151 20.23 0.14 8.26
CA GLU A 151 21.69 0.17 8.45
C GLU A 151 22.31 1.51 8.00
N GLY A 152 21.60 2.24 7.14
CA GLY A 152 22.05 3.52 6.59
C GLY A 152 21.74 4.75 7.43
N ASN A 153 22.30 5.87 6.99
CA ASN A 153 22.14 7.18 7.60
C ASN A 153 21.66 8.20 6.56
N ARG A 154 20.35 8.48 6.55
CA ARG A 154 19.76 9.50 5.67
C ARG A 154 20.41 10.89 5.78
N ASN A 155 21.09 11.22 6.88
CA ASN A 155 21.78 12.51 7.03
C ASN A 155 22.95 12.67 6.06
N GLU A 156 23.45 11.60 5.43
CA GLU A 156 24.46 11.71 4.38
C GLU A 156 23.87 12.29 3.06
N LEU A 157 22.57 12.10 2.82
CA LEU A 157 21.89 12.53 1.58
C LEU A 157 20.91 13.68 1.78
N ASP A 158 20.14 13.66 2.86
CA ASP A 158 19.12 14.65 3.17
C ASP A 158 19.74 15.93 3.73
N ALA A 159 19.18 17.08 3.34
CA ALA A 159 19.41 18.33 4.05
C ALA A 159 18.37 18.50 5.15
N LEU A 160 18.80 18.66 6.40
CA LEU A 160 17.92 18.84 7.54
C LEU A 160 17.69 20.32 7.84
N ILE A 161 16.57 20.65 8.49
CA ILE A 161 16.25 22.03 8.89
C ILE A 161 17.37 22.63 9.73
N GLY A 162 17.92 21.90 10.70
CA GLY A 162 19.03 22.39 11.54
C GLY A 162 20.32 22.72 10.79
N GLU A 163 20.50 22.21 9.57
CA GLU A 163 21.67 22.47 8.72
C GLU A 163 21.47 23.67 7.79
N VAL A 164 20.21 23.95 7.42
CA VAL A 164 19.87 24.95 6.40
C VAL A 164 19.48 26.28 7.04
N VAL A 165 18.96 26.26 8.27
CA VAL A 165 18.42 27.45 8.92
C VAL A 165 18.76 27.52 10.41
N ASN A 166 19.09 28.73 10.88
CA ASN A 166 19.47 28.95 12.27
C ASN A 166 18.29 28.95 13.24
N ASN A 167 17.06 29.31 12.79
CA ASN A 167 15.82 29.28 13.58
C ASN A 167 14.59 29.39 12.63
N ILE A 168 13.82 28.31 12.45
CA ILE A 168 12.46 28.39 11.86
C ILE A 168 11.44 27.95 12.92
N GLY A 169 10.86 28.92 13.62
CA GLY A 169 9.71 28.71 14.49
C GLY A 169 9.86 27.53 15.47
N LEU A 170 8.87 26.63 15.46
CA LEU A 170 8.79 25.45 16.34
C LEU A 170 9.25 24.15 15.66
N LEU A 171 9.87 24.20 14.47
CA LEU A 171 10.26 22.98 13.75
C LEU A 171 11.47 22.32 14.40
N HIS A 172 11.40 20.99 14.57
CA HIS A 172 12.49 20.22 15.14
C HIS A 172 13.69 20.17 14.16
N PRO A 173 14.95 20.33 14.63
CA PRO A 173 16.13 20.38 13.75
C PRO A 173 16.32 19.18 12.83
N ASN A 174 15.86 17.99 13.26
CA ASN A 174 15.96 16.74 12.49
C ASN A 174 14.87 16.56 11.41
N VAL A 175 13.96 17.52 11.27
CA VAL A 175 12.99 17.50 10.16
C VAL A 175 13.73 17.70 8.85
N THR A 176 13.35 16.95 7.83
CA THR A 176 13.93 17.09 6.50
C THR A 176 13.53 18.43 5.87
N ALA A 177 14.51 19.19 5.42
CA ALA A 177 14.28 20.40 4.62
C ALA A 177 14.19 20.04 3.12
N SER A 178 15.05 19.11 2.66
CA SER A 178 15.05 18.61 1.29
C SER A 178 15.65 17.21 1.25
N ASN A 179 14.89 16.22 0.81
CA ASN A 179 15.41 14.88 0.61
C ASN A 179 16.46 14.87 -0.52
N PHE A 180 17.48 14.01 -0.42
CA PHE A 180 18.55 13.83 -1.43
C PHE A 180 19.34 15.11 -1.80
N ALA A 181 19.21 16.21 -1.07
CA ALA A 181 19.77 17.49 -1.48
C ALA A 181 21.31 17.46 -1.60
N LYS A 182 21.99 16.65 -0.79
CA LYS A 182 23.45 16.51 -0.79
C LYS A 182 23.97 15.74 -2.01
N ALA A 183 23.13 14.91 -2.63
CA ALA A 183 23.47 14.18 -3.86
C ALA A 183 23.62 15.06 -5.10
N ARG A 184 23.26 16.35 -5.03
CA ARG A 184 23.52 17.30 -6.14
C ARG A 184 25.01 17.58 -6.36
N ILE A 185 25.85 17.39 -5.33
CA ILE A 185 27.28 17.74 -5.34
C ILE A 185 28.21 16.54 -5.11
N SER A 186 27.67 15.37 -4.77
CA SER A 186 28.41 14.13 -4.54
C SER A 186 27.59 12.95 -5.08
N ASN A 187 28.26 11.90 -5.50
CA ASN A 187 27.65 10.62 -5.88
C ASN A 187 28.28 9.43 -5.14
N ASN A 188 29.12 9.69 -4.14
CA ASN A 188 29.80 8.67 -3.35
C ASN A 188 29.02 8.41 -2.06
N PHE A 189 27.93 7.66 -2.17
CA PHE A 189 27.09 7.23 -1.04
C PHE A 189 27.02 5.71 -1.00
N SER A 190 26.82 5.16 0.20
CA SER A 190 26.55 3.73 0.35
C SER A 190 25.12 3.40 -0.09
N ASP A 191 24.87 2.14 -0.45
CA ASP A 191 23.53 1.66 -0.80
C ASP A 191 22.60 1.74 0.43
N GLU A 192 23.15 1.55 1.62
CA GLU A 192 22.47 1.72 2.89
C GLU A 192 21.97 3.16 3.08
N ASP A 193 22.83 4.15 2.86
CA ASP A 193 22.45 5.57 2.98
C ASP A 193 21.40 5.96 1.93
N LEU A 194 21.57 5.48 0.69
CA LEU A 194 20.60 5.66 -0.40
C LEU A 194 19.23 5.08 -0.03
N ALA A 195 19.20 3.85 0.47
CA ALA A 195 17.97 3.16 0.90
C ALA A 195 17.31 3.89 2.09
N SER A 196 18.11 4.37 3.05
CA SER A 196 17.62 5.11 4.22
C SER A 196 16.95 6.43 3.82
N SER A 197 17.63 7.20 2.97
CA SER A 197 17.12 8.46 2.41
C SER A 197 15.87 8.25 1.55
N LEU A 198 15.85 7.20 0.70
CA LEU A 198 14.73 6.89 -0.17
C LEU A 198 13.48 6.49 0.63
N SER A 199 13.65 5.59 1.60
CA SER A 199 12.57 5.11 2.45
C SER A 199 11.98 6.24 3.29
N ASN A 200 12.84 7.12 3.82
CA ASN A 200 12.39 8.30 4.55
C ASN A 200 11.57 9.25 3.67
N MET A 201 12.04 9.57 2.45
CA MET A 201 11.31 10.43 1.52
C MET A 201 9.93 9.87 1.17
N VAL A 202 9.85 8.57 0.85
CA VAL A 202 8.57 7.91 0.55
C VAL A 202 7.63 7.98 1.75
N GLY A 203 8.14 7.69 2.96
CA GLY A 203 7.37 7.78 4.20
C GLY A 203 6.90 9.20 4.52
N GLU A 204 7.75 10.22 4.33
CA GLU A 204 7.40 11.63 4.56
C GLU A 204 6.31 12.12 3.61
N VAL A 205 6.38 11.75 2.33
CA VAL A 205 5.35 12.08 1.34
C VAL A 205 4.01 11.44 1.71
N ILE A 206 4.02 10.14 2.04
CA ILE A 206 2.83 9.40 2.47
C ILE A 206 2.25 9.99 3.77
N GLY A 207 3.09 10.23 4.77
CA GLY A 207 2.69 10.81 6.05
C GLY A 207 2.09 12.20 5.89
N THR A 208 2.68 13.03 5.04
CA THR A 208 2.19 14.39 4.78
C THR A 208 0.83 14.37 4.09
N ILE A 209 0.64 13.56 3.05
CA ILE A 209 -0.67 13.49 2.36
C ILE A 209 -1.74 12.89 3.29
N SER A 210 -1.36 11.94 4.13
CA SER A 210 -2.25 11.34 5.15
C SER A 210 -2.70 12.40 6.15
N TYR A 211 -1.76 13.16 6.72
CA TYR A 211 -2.05 14.24 7.66
C TYR A 211 -2.99 15.29 7.06
N LEU A 212 -2.74 15.73 5.83
CA LEU A 212 -3.58 16.72 5.16
C LEU A 212 -5.00 16.20 4.88
N ASN A 213 -5.15 14.91 4.51
CA ASN A 213 -6.46 14.30 4.31
C ASN A 213 -7.20 14.08 5.64
N ALA A 214 -6.49 13.72 6.70
CA ALA A 214 -7.06 13.58 8.04
C ALA A 214 -7.64 14.94 8.52
N MET A 215 -6.87 16.02 8.36
CA MET A 215 -7.33 17.38 8.65
C MET A 215 -8.55 17.79 7.82
N LEU A 216 -8.63 17.39 6.54
CA LEU A 216 -9.75 17.72 5.67
C LEU A 216 -11.08 17.15 6.20
N ILE A 217 -11.02 16.01 6.87
CA ILE A 217 -12.20 15.31 7.40
C ILE A 217 -12.35 15.44 8.92
N GLY A 218 -11.45 16.17 9.58
CA GLY A 218 -11.53 16.44 11.01
C GLY A 218 -11.09 15.29 11.93
N VAL A 219 -10.24 14.38 11.44
CA VAL A 219 -9.67 13.25 12.22
C VAL A 219 -8.18 13.39 12.48
#